data_AF-A0A9P3GCH4-F1
#
_entry.id   AF-A0A9P3GCH4-F1
#
_cell.length_a   1.000
_cell.length_b   1.000
_cell.length_c   1.000
_cell.angle_alpha   90.00
_cell.angle_beta   90.00
_cell.angle_gamma   90.00
#
_symmetry.space_group_name_H-M   'P 1'
#
loop_
_entity.id
_entity.type
_entity.pdbx_description
1 polymer ?
#
loop_
_entity_poly.entity_id
_entity_poly.type
_entity_poly.pdbx_seq_one_letter_code
_entity_poly.pdbx_strand_id
1 'polypeptide(L)'
;MKNFTLFTALLGFAAGALAQSPVWGQCGGTGWAGSTTCASGSTCTILNPYYSQCIPGTATVSSASSVPTSASSAVPPPPPPSGPSTTTSAAPAPTGSQIRAVNDPVFHFYLQNDAGQPVLGPEASSGYFAISGGTIQLTDGSGLYLNVQTDATTSYKPLTFDTSASTTDWQLEGDTIITNNPRELNFLACATSDANIFTIYLQYGNDQPSGESCSMQSLHLPCLC
;
A
#
# COMPACT_ATOMS: atom_id res chain seq x y z
N MET A 1 11.56 72.41 -30.72
CA MET A 1 10.69 72.07 -29.56
C MET A 1 9.47 71.29 -30.05
N LYS A 2 9.47 69.96 -29.94
CA LYS A 2 8.33 69.11 -29.54
C LYS A 2 8.74 67.65 -29.80
N ASN A 3 8.91 66.92 -28.70
CA ASN A 3 9.27 65.51 -28.67
C ASN A 3 7.96 64.73 -28.60
N PHE A 4 7.74 63.75 -29.48
CA PHE A 4 6.60 62.82 -29.39
C PHE A 4 7.11 61.49 -28.86
N THR A 5 6.72 61.20 -27.62
CA THR A 5 7.14 60.07 -26.80
C THR A 5 6.49 58.77 -27.31
N LEU A 6 7.30 57.75 -27.61
CA LEU A 6 6.88 56.37 -27.86
C LEU A 6 6.46 55.70 -26.55
N PHE A 7 5.28 55.07 -26.51
CA PHE A 7 4.87 54.15 -25.44
C PHE A 7 5.32 52.74 -25.78
N THR A 8 6.37 52.25 -25.12
CA THR A 8 6.78 50.84 -25.13
C THR A 8 5.99 50.09 -24.05
N ALA A 9 5.10 49.19 -24.46
CA ALA A 9 4.45 48.25 -23.54
C ALA A 9 5.43 47.14 -23.17
N LEU A 10 5.88 47.10 -21.91
CA LEU A 10 6.69 46.03 -21.36
C LEU A 10 5.76 44.93 -20.80
N LEU A 11 5.54 43.86 -21.58
CA LEU A 11 4.93 42.64 -21.06
C LEU A 11 5.96 41.90 -20.18
N GLY A 12 5.76 41.99 -18.86
CA GLY A 12 6.52 41.23 -17.87
C GLY A 12 6.16 39.75 -17.95
N PHE A 13 7.11 38.93 -18.41
CA PHE A 13 7.06 37.48 -18.24
C PHE A 13 7.35 37.15 -16.77
N ALA A 14 6.31 36.76 -16.02
CA ALA A 14 6.48 36.14 -14.72
C ALA A 14 7.02 34.72 -14.92
N ALA A 15 8.31 34.53 -14.64
CA ALA A 15 8.89 33.21 -14.50
C ALA A 15 8.26 32.55 -13.26
N GLY A 16 7.41 31.54 -13.47
CA GLY A 16 6.91 30.69 -12.40
C GLY A 16 8.08 29.91 -11.80
N ALA A 17 8.65 30.40 -10.70
CA ALA A 17 9.55 29.61 -9.89
C ALA A 17 8.73 28.43 -9.34
N LEU A 18 9.11 27.20 -9.69
CA LEU A 18 8.66 26.02 -8.98
C LEU A 18 9.32 26.05 -7.59
N ALA A 19 8.76 26.86 -6.69
CA ALA A 19 9.22 26.90 -5.30
C ALA A 19 9.03 25.50 -4.73
N GLN A 20 10.08 24.87 -4.20
CA GLN A 20 9.94 23.63 -3.46
C GLN A 20 9.40 23.95 -2.06
N SER A 21 8.57 23.07 -1.50
CA SER A 21 8.14 23.20 -0.12
C SER A 21 9.34 22.97 0.81
N PRO A 22 9.59 23.85 1.80
CA PRO A 22 10.73 23.71 2.69
C PRO A 22 10.62 22.42 3.51
N VAL A 23 11.74 21.96 4.06
CA VAL A 23 11.75 20.87 5.05
C VAL A 23 10.79 21.25 6.18
N TRP A 24 9.93 20.31 6.58
CA TRP A 24 8.79 20.46 7.50
C TRP A 24 7.60 21.29 6.99
N GLY A 25 7.67 21.79 5.75
CA GLY A 25 6.60 22.51 5.08
C GLY A 25 5.49 21.61 4.52
N GLN A 26 4.34 22.19 4.23
CA GLN A 26 3.23 21.48 3.58
C GLN A 26 3.55 21.23 2.11
N CYS A 27 3.39 19.98 1.66
CA CYS A 27 3.66 19.54 0.29
C CYS A 27 2.48 18.83 -0.35
N GLY A 28 1.32 18.83 0.30
CA GLY A 28 0.14 18.13 -0.20
C GLY A 28 -1.03 18.24 0.74
N GLY A 29 -2.15 17.68 0.30
CA GLY A 29 -3.42 17.72 1.01
C GLY A 29 -4.56 18.25 0.14
N THR A 30 -5.77 17.81 0.44
CA THR A 30 -6.99 18.28 -0.22
C THR A 30 -7.11 19.80 -0.10
N GLY A 31 -7.17 20.50 -1.23
CA GLY A 31 -7.23 21.97 -1.29
C GLY A 31 -5.87 22.68 -1.26
N TRP A 32 -4.74 21.96 -1.19
CA TRP A 32 -3.41 22.56 -1.25
C TRP A 32 -3.08 23.02 -2.68
N ALA A 33 -2.92 24.34 -2.87
CA ALA A 33 -2.51 24.94 -4.15
C ALA A 33 -1.01 25.28 -4.21
N GLY A 34 -0.26 24.97 -3.14
CA GLY A 34 1.17 25.24 -3.05
C GLY A 34 2.02 24.15 -3.71
N SER A 35 3.33 24.22 -3.49
CA SER A 35 4.27 23.25 -4.03
C SER A 35 4.01 21.84 -3.52
N THR A 36 4.06 20.86 -4.42
CA THR A 36 3.99 19.43 -4.06
C THR A 36 5.37 18.77 -3.98
N THR A 37 6.41 19.49 -4.38
CA THR A 37 7.78 18.99 -4.37
C THR A 37 8.50 19.51 -3.14
N CYS A 38 9.04 18.60 -2.33
CA CYS A 38 9.85 18.97 -1.17
C CYS A 38 11.26 19.45 -1.55
N ALA A 39 11.85 20.28 -0.69
CA ALA A 39 13.24 20.68 -0.79
C ALA A 39 14.14 19.43 -0.77
N SER A 40 15.25 19.50 -1.51
CA SER A 40 16.21 18.39 -1.64
C SER A 40 16.60 17.82 -0.27
N GLY A 41 16.55 16.49 -0.13
CA GLY A 41 16.80 15.80 1.14
C GLY A 41 15.58 15.63 2.05
N SER A 42 14.38 15.96 1.57
CA SER A 42 13.12 15.68 2.25
C SER A 42 12.07 15.08 1.33
N THR A 43 11.18 14.26 1.90
CA THR A 43 10.12 13.53 1.18
C THR A 43 8.75 13.99 1.65
N CYS A 44 7.80 14.13 0.72
CA CYS A 44 6.44 14.52 1.06
C CYS A 44 5.68 13.34 1.68
N THR A 45 5.45 13.39 2.99
CA THR A 45 4.74 12.36 3.74
C THR A 45 3.33 12.83 4.06
N ILE A 46 2.31 12.07 3.67
CA ILE A 46 0.91 12.37 4.00
C ILE A 46 0.71 12.15 5.50
N LEU A 47 0.27 13.17 6.22
CA LEU A 47 -0.07 13.05 7.65
C LEU A 47 -1.58 12.91 7.86
N ASN A 48 -2.37 13.56 7.01
CA ASN A 48 -3.82 13.40 6.94
C ASN A 48 -4.34 13.84 5.55
N PRO A 49 -5.63 13.60 5.20
CA PRO A 49 -6.16 13.89 3.87
C PRO A 49 -6.06 15.35 3.41
N TYR A 50 -5.90 16.28 4.35
CA TYR A 50 -5.81 17.72 4.08
C TYR A 50 -4.39 18.26 4.25
N TYR A 51 -3.42 17.43 4.67
CA TYR A 51 -2.08 17.86 5.01
C TYR A 51 -1.02 16.77 4.79
N SER A 52 -0.06 17.06 3.92
CA SER A 52 1.17 16.30 3.73
C SER A 52 2.37 17.18 4.06
N GLN A 53 3.38 16.64 4.75
CA GLN A 53 4.55 17.39 5.24
C GLN A 53 5.85 16.85 4.64
N CYS A 54 6.76 17.76 4.29
CA CYS A 54 8.12 17.39 3.91
C CYS A 54 8.93 16.92 5.12
N ILE A 55 9.21 15.62 5.22
CA ILE A 55 9.99 15.07 6.32
C ILE A 55 11.42 14.77 5.82
N PRO A 56 12.49 15.21 6.52
CA PRO A 56 13.85 14.86 6.16
C PRO A 56 14.09 13.36 6.36
N GLY A 57 14.47 12.66 5.30
CA GLY A 57 14.85 11.25 5.31
C GLY A 57 16.29 11.09 4.89
N THR A 58 17.11 10.42 5.68
CA THR A 58 18.50 10.11 5.33
C THR A 58 18.54 9.04 4.25
N ALA A 59 18.56 9.44 2.97
CA ALA A 59 19.08 8.60 1.90
C ALA A 59 19.56 9.41 0.69
N THR A 60 20.75 9.01 0.24
CA THR A 60 21.46 9.33 -0.99
C THR A 60 20.58 9.55 -2.22
N VAL A 61 20.99 10.57 -2.99
CA VAL A 61 20.47 11.02 -4.27
C VAL A 61 20.20 9.87 -5.25
N SER A 62 18.98 9.77 -5.77
CA SER A 62 18.72 9.21 -7.11
C SER A 62 17.68 10.06 -7.82
N SER A 63 18.19 10.79 -8.80
CA SER A 63 17.46 11.66 -9.72
C SER A 63 16.72 10.80 -10.75
N ALA A 64 15.39 10.86 -10.78
CA ALA A 64 14.59 10.36 -11.90
C ALA A 64 14.05 11.56 -12.70
N SER A 65 14.59 11.70 -13.91
CA SER A 65 14.19 12.64 -14.95
C SER A 65 12.79 12.28 -15.46
N SER A 66 11.81 13.16 -15.26
CA SER A 66 10.46 13.00 -15.81
C SER A 66 10.41 13.47 -17.26
N VAL A 67 10.13 12.54 -18.17
CA VAL A 67 9.80 12.85 -19.57
C VAL A 67 8.33 13.30 -19.61
N PRO A 68 7.99 14.46 -20.18
CA PRO A 68 6.60 14.88 -20.29
C PRO A 68 5.93 14.11 -21.43
N THR A 69 4.86 13.37 -21.13
CA THR A 69 3.98 12.80 -22.16
C THR A 69 2.74 13.67 -22.27
N SER A 70 2.50 14.22 -23.47
CA SER A 70 1.40 15.12 -23.78
C SER A 70 0.04 14.45 -23.58
N ALA A 71 -0.85 15.16 -22.87
CA ALA A 71 -2.26 14.80 -22.76
C ALA A 71 -2.97 15.02 -24.10
N SER A 72 -3.62 13.96 -24.62
CA SER A 72 -4.60 14.05 -25.69
C SER A 72 -5.99 13.94 -25.10
N SER A 73 -6.80 14.99 -25.27
CA SER A 73 -8.23 14.98 -24.96
C SER A 73 -8.94 13.94 -25.82
N ALA A 74 -9.46 12.89 -25.18
CA ALA A 74 -10.41 11.97 -25.80
C ALA A 74 -11.80 12.18 -25.18
N VAL A 75 -12.76 12.36 -26.09
CA VAL A 75 -14.20 12.49 -25.90
C VAL A 75 -14.73 11.29 -25.07
N PRO A 76 -15.69 11.47 -24.15
CA PRO A 76 -16.23 10.37 -23.36
C PRO A 76 -16.86 9.30 -24.28
N PRO A 77 -16.56 8.00 -24.09
CA PRO A 77 -17.24 6.93 -24.80
C PRO A 77 -18.72 6.84 -24.36
N PRO A 78 -19.64 6.45 -25.27
CA PRO A 78 -21.06 6.28 -24.94
C PRO A 78 -21.27 5.18 -23.89
N PRO A 79 -22.37 5.23 -23.12
CA PRO A 79 -22.68 4.20 -22.14
C PRO A 79 -22.80 2.82 -22.83
N PRO A 80 -22.29 1.74 -22.21
CA PRO A 80 -22.46 0.39 -22.75
C PRO A 80 -23.96 0.04 -22.82
N PRO A 81 -24.40 -0.72 -23.83
CA PRO A 81 -25.76 -1.24 -23.86
C PRO A 81 -25.98 -2.11 -22.62
N SER A 82 -27.12 -1.94 -21.96
CA SER A 82 -27.62 -2.83 -20.92
C SER A 82 -27.78 -4.24 -21.48
N GLY A 83 -26.71 -5.03 -21.38
CA GLY A 83 -26.74 -6.46 -21.62
C GLY A 83 -27.54 -7.17 -20.52
N PRO A 84 -28.19 -8.29 -20.84
CA PRO A 84 -29.00 -9.02 -19.87
C PRO A 84 -28.14 -9.50 -18.71
N SER A 85 -28.64 -9.29 -17.50
CA SER A 85 -28.10 -9.85 -16.27
C SER A 85 -27.92 -11.36 -16.41
N THR A 86 -26.69 -11.80 -16.67
CA THR A 86 -26.31 -13.19 -16.41
C THR A 86 -26.28 -13.33 -14.90
N THR A 87 -27.37 -13.89 -14.37
CA THR A 87 -27.41 -14.45 -13.02
C THR A 87 -26.41 -15.60 -12.96
N THR A 88 -25.14 -15.28 -12.74
CA THR A 88 -24.19 -16.28 -12.26
C THR A 88 -24.64 -16.61 -10.84
N SER A 89 -25.10 -17.85 -10.68
CA SER A 89 -25.46 -18.48 -9.41
C SER A 89 -24.53 -18.00 -8.30
N ALA A 90 -25.09 -17.31 -7.31
CA ALA A 90 -24.35 -16.88 -6.14
C ALA A 90 -23.68 -18.10 -5.52
N ALA A 91 -22.35 -18.15 -5.61
CA ALA A 91 -21.58 -18.99 -4.72
C ALA A 91 -21.97 -18.60 -3.28
N PRO A 92 -22.04 -19.56 -2.34
CA PRO A 92 -22.33 -19.24 -0.95
C PRO A 92 -21.40 -18.12 -0.49
N ALA A 93 -21.95 -17.13 0.23
CA ALA A 93 -21.15 -16.05 0.79
C ALA A 93 -19.97 -16.67 1.57
N PRO A 94 -18.73 -16.24 1.32
CA PRO A 94 -17.57 -16.82 1.97
C PRO A 94 -17.73 -16.63 3.49
N THR A 95 -17.70 -17.72 4.23
CA THR A 95 -17.66 -17.70 5.69
C THR A 95 -16.29 -17.21 6.16
N GLY A 96 -16.23 -16.32 7.15
CA GLY A 96 -14.98 -15.83 7.72
C GLY A 96 -14.70 -14.35 7.44
N SER A 97 -13.52 -13.88 7.82
CA SER A 97 -13.10 -12.49 7.70
C SER A 97 -11.93 -12.38 6.73
N GLN A 98 -11.85 -11.29 5.98
CA GLN A 98 -10.62 -10.96 5.28
C GLN A 98 -9.57 -10.45 6.28
N ILE A 99 -8.31 -10.43 5.86
CA ILE A 99 -7.20 -9.85 6.63
C ILE A 99 -6.50 -8.87 5.70
N ARG A 100 -6.22 -7.64 6.15
CA ARG A 100 -5.64 -6.59 5.31
C ARG A 100 -4.55 -5.81 6.01
N ALA A 101 -3.66 -5.21 5.23
CA ALA A 101 -2.72 -4.20 5.71
C ALA A 101 -3.37 -2.80 5.76
N VAL A 102 -2.88 -1.98 6.70
CA VAL A 102 -3.46 -0.67 7.03
C VAL A 102 -2.50 0.51 6.82
N ASN A 103 -1.31 0.26 6.28
CA ASN A 103 -0.33 1.29 5.95
C ASN A 103 0.14 1.17 4.50
N ASP A 104 0.52 2.31 3.91
CA ASP A 104 1.22 2.33 2.63
C ASP A 104 2.53 1.51 2.69
N PRO A 105 2.99 0.94 1.56
CA PRO A 105 2.41 1.02 0.21
C PRO A 105 1.30 -0.02 -0.05
N VAL A 106 0.98 -0.87 0.94
CA VAL A 106 0.02 -1.98 0.81
C VAL A 106 -1.31 -1.70 1.50
N PHE A 107 -1.66 -0.43 1.67
CA PHE A 107 -2.93 -0.03 2.26
C PHE A 107 -4.09 -0.64 1.46
N HIS A 108 -5.02 -1.29 2.14
CA HIS A 108 -6.12 -2.03 1.49
C HIS A 108 -5.67 -3.17 0.58
N PHE A 109 -4.48 -3.72 0.80
CA PHE A 109 -4.13 -5.01 0.24
C PHE A 109 -4.47 -6.10 1.25
N TYR A 110 -4.98 -7.21 0.73
CA TYR A 110 -5.60 -8.28 1.47
C TYR A 110 -4.75 -9.55 1.35
N LEU A 111 -4.74 -10.36 2.40
CA LEU A 111 -4.04 -11.63 2.44
C LEU A 111 -4.66 -12.63 1.47
N GLN A 112 -3.82 -13.27 0.66
CA GLN A 112 -4.19 -14.19 -0.41
C GLN A 112 -3.28 -15.39 -0.42
N ASN A 113 -3.78 -16.48 -0.98
CA ASN A 113 -3.01 -17.69 -1.23
C ASN A 113 -2.54 -17.70 -2.68
N ASP A 114 -1.24 -17.54 -2.92
CA ASP A 114 -0.59 -17.75 -4.21
C ASP A 114 0.15 -19.10 -4.19
N ALA A 115 -0.54 -20.17 -4.62
CA ALA A 115 0.02 -21.53 -4.69
C ALA A 115 0.72 -22.03 -3.40
N GLY A 116 0.15 -21.70 -2.23
CA GLY A 116 0.71 -22.06 -0.92
C GLY A 116 1.58 -20.96 -0.29
N GLN A 117 1.87 -19.88 -1.03
CA GLN A 117 2.57 -18.71 -0.53
C GLN A 117 1.58 -17.62 -0.12
N PRO A 118 1.61 -17.15 1.14
CA PRO A 118 0.83 -16.00 1.56
C PRO A 118 1.40 -14.72 0.94
N VAL A 119 0.53 -13.98 0.25
CA VAL A 119 0.85 -12.68 -0.35
C VAL A 119 -0.22 -11.64 0.00
N LEU A 120 0.12 -10.37 -0.09
CA LEU A 120 -0.82 -9.26 -0.05
C LEU A 120 -1.11 -8.76 -1.47
N GLY A 121 -2.37 -8.53 -1.79
CA GLY A 121 -2.77 -7.97 -3.09
C GLY A 121 -4.18 -7.37 -3.11
N PRO A 122 -4.76 -7.13 -4.30
CA PRO A 122 -6.07 -6.48 -4.43
C PRO A 122 -7.22 -7.27 -3.80
N GLU A 123 -8.23 -6.56 -3.27
CA GLU A 123 -9.40 -7.15 -2.60
C GLU A 123 -10.12 -8.22 -3.43
N ALA A 124 -10.19 -8.05 -4.75
CA ALA A 124 -10.87 -8.98 -5.66
C ALA A 124 -10.29 -10.41 -5.61
N SER A 125 -9.04 -10.55 -5.19
CA SER A 125 -8.35 -11.84 -5.04
C SER A 125 -8.15 -12.24 -3.58
N SER A 126 -8.77 -11.54 -2.63
CA SER A 126 -8.64 -11.77 -1.19
C SER A 126 -9.05 -13.19 -0.79
N GLY A 127 -8.30 -13.78 0.13
CA GLY A 127 -8.77 -14.91 0.91
C GLY A 127 -9.79 -14.48 1.98
N TYR A 128 -10.60 -15.44 2.42
CA TYR A 128 -11.42 -15.35 3.62
C TYR A 128 -10.92 -16.38 4.63
N PHE A 129 -10.90 -15.98 5.90
CA PHE A 129 -10.22 -16.73 6.94
C PHE A 129 -11.14 -16.96 8.15
N ALA A 130 -11.16 -18.21 8.62
CA ALA A 130 -11.67 -18.56 9.93
C ALA A 130 -10.53 -18.42 10.94
N ILE A 131 -10.72 -17.55 11.94
CA ILE A 131 -9.73 -17.27 12.97
C ILE A 131 -10.27 -17.77 14.29
N SER A 132 -9.81 -18.94 14.71
CA SER A 132 -10.28 -19.60 15.92
C SER A 132 -9.32 -20.68 16.39
N GLY A 133 -9.35 -21.00 17.68
CA GLY A 133 -8.55 -22.11 18.24
C GLY A 133 -7.04 -21.93 18.10
N GLY A 134 -6.55 -20.68 17.97
CA GLY A 134 -5.12 -20.41 17.75
C GLY A 134 -4.67 -20.50 16.30
N THR A 135 -5.61 -20.68 15.35
CA THR A 135 -5.30 -20.91 13.94
C THR A 135 -5.99 -19.88 13.04
N ILE A 136 -5.41 -19.66 11.86
CA ILE A 136 -5.99 -18.88 10.76
C ILE A 136 -6.12 -19.83 9.58
N GLN A 137 -7.34 -20.15 9.17
CA GLN A 137 -7.62 -21.14 8.12
C GLN A 137 -8.38 -20.53 6.95
N LEU A 138 -7.96 -20.81 5.71
CA LEU A 138 -8.71 -20.46 4.50
C LEU A 138 -10.05 -21.17 4.45
N THR A 139 -11.09 -20.42 4.09
CA THR A 139 -12.48 -20.91 3.99
C THR A 139 -12.97 -21.09 2.56
N ASP A 140 -12.06 -21.11 1.59
CA ASP A 140 -12.31 -21.36 0.16
C ASP A 140 -12.49 -22.85 -0.19
N GLY A 141 -12.51 -23.73 0.82
CA GLY A 141 -12.60 -25.18 0.67
C GLY A 141 -11.25 -25.90 0.59
N SER A 142 -10.13 -25.17 0.47
CA SER A 142 -8.77 -25.75 0.52
C SER A 142 -8.40 -26.25 1.92
N GLY A 143 -8.97 -25.63 2.96
CA GLY A 143 -8.70 -25.95 4.36
C GLY A 143 -7.26 -25.66 4.79
N LEU A 144 -6.52 -24.85 4.03
CA LEU A 144 -5.13 -24.51 4.33
C LEU A 144 -5.03 -23.57 5.54
N TYR A 145 -3.99 -23.75 6.34
CA TYR A 145 -3.68 -22.97 7.53
C TYR A 145 -2.48 -22.06 7.28
N LEU A 146 -2.59 -20.81 7.74
CA LEU A 146 -1.45 -19.89 7.76
C LEU A 146 -0.48 -20.32 8.86
N ASN A 147 0.76 -20.61 8.46
CA ASN A 147 1.82 -21.04 9.35
C ASN A 147 3.03 -20.12 9.26
N VAL A 148 3.75 -20.01 10.37
CA VAL A 148 5.05 -19.35 10.48
C VAL A 148 6.16 -20.41 10.40
N GLN A 149 7.08 -20.24 9.46
CA GLN A 149 8.29 -21.05 9.36
C GLN A 149 9.33 -20.56 10.36
N THR A 150 9.26 -21.09 11.59
CA THR A 150 10.06 -20.62 12.73
C THR A 150 11.52 -21.09 12.72
N ASP A 151 11.85 -22.05 11.87
CA ASP A 151 13.19 -22.61 11.66
C ASP A 151 14.13 -21.70 10.85
N ALA A 152 13.58 -20.67 10.19
CA ALA A 152 14.38 -19.66 9.49
C ALA A 152 15.34 -18.94 10.47
N THR A 153 16.61 -18.78 10.08
CA THR A 153 17.63 -18.12 10.91
C THR A 153 17.52 -16.59 10.92
N THR A 154 16.79 -16.02 9.96
CA THR A 154 16.51 -14.59 9.85
C THR A 154 15.45 -14.14 10.85
N SER A 155 15.45 -12.87 11.23
CA SER A 155 14.38 -12.35 12.11
C SER A 155 13.03 -12.17 11.41
N TYR A 156 13.01 -12.04 10.08
CA TYR A 156 11.79 -12.22 9.28
C TYR A 156 11.55 -13.72 9.06
N LYS A 157 10.37 -14.22 9.42
CA LYS A 157 9.95 -15.60 9.23
C LYS A 157 9.04 -15.71 8.00
N PRO A 158 9.35 -16.59 7.04
CA PRO A 158 8.44 -16.93 5.96
C PRO A 158 7.11 -17.43 6.51
N LEU A 159 6.04 -17.11 5.78
CA LEU A 159 4.73 -17.65 6.04
C LEU A 159 4.39 -18.68 4.95
N THR A 160 3.58 -19.68 5.29
CA THR A 160 3.10 -20.69 4.35
C THR A 160 1.62 -20.98 4.56
N PHE A 161 0.95 -21.43 3.51
CA PHE A 161 -0.36 -22.06 3.59
C PHE A 161 -0.22 -23.56 3.40
N ASP A 162 -0.42 -24.31 4.48
CA ASP A 162 -0.28 -25.78 4.49
C ASP A 162 -1.57 -26.47 4.93
N THR A 163 -1.73 -27.75 4.60
CA THR A 163 -2.89 -28.55 5.04
C THR A 163 -2.93 -28.83 6.53
N SER A 164 -1.85 -28.51 7.25
CA SER A 164 -1.70 -28.75 8.69
C SER A 164 -1.38 -27.44 9.40
N ALA A 165 -2.02 -27.19 10.54
CA ALA A 165 -1.71 -26.05 11.40
C ALA A 165 -0.46 -26.35 12.25
N SER A 166 0.70 -25.84 11.85
CA SER A 166 1.93 -25.86 12.66
C SER A 166 2.04 -24.65 13.58
N THR A 167 1.38 -23.53 13.23
CA THR A 167 1.21 -22.37 14.12
C THR A 167 -0.17 -22.41 14.76
N THR A 168 -0.19 -22.47 16.09
CA THR A 168 -1.42 -22.67 16.90
C THR A 168 -1.60 -21.59 17.97
N ASP A 169 -0.89 -20.48 17.86
CA ASP A 169 -0.95 -19.36 18.80
C ASP A 169 -1.32 -18.04 18.11
N TRP A 170 -1.91 -18.10 16.91
CA TRP A 170 -2.53 -16.94 16.29
C TRP A 170 -3.68 -16.41 17.14
N GLN A 171 -3.72 -15.10 17.34
CA GLN A 171 -4.74 -14.43 18.13
C GLN A 171 -5.11 -13.09 17.50
N LEU A 172 -6.20 -12.53 18.03
CA LEU A 172 -6.63 -11.17 17.76
C LEU A 172 -6.41 -10.32 19.01
N GLU A 173 -5.67 -9.22 18.86
CA GLU A 173 -5.65 -8.14 19.84
C GLU A 173 -6.51 -7.00 19.28
N GLY A 174 -7.76 -6.93 19.73
CA GLY A 174 -8.77 -6.12 19.04
C GLY A 174 -9.06 -6.68 17.66
N ASP A 175 -8.75 -5.93 16.60
CA ASP A 175 -8.82 -6.38 15.21
C ASP A 175 -7.44 -6.77 14.62
N THR A 176 -6.36 -6.62 15.39
CA THR A 176 -4.99 -6.84 14.92
C THR A 176 -4.62 -8.31 15.02
N ILE A 177 -4.04 -8.85 13.95
CA ILE A 177 -3.49 -10.22 13.91
C ILE A 177 -2.16 -10.24 14.65
N ILE A 178 -2.03 -11.16 15.61
CA ILE A 178 -0.81 -11.36 16.37
C ILE A 178 -0.48 -12.85 16.53
N THR A 179 0.79 -13.19 16.75
CA THR A 179 1.16 -14.41 17.50
C THR A 179 1.22 -14.08 18.99
N ASN A 180 1.18 -15.09 19.87
CA ASN A 180 1.20 -14.86 21.31
C ASN A 180 2.53 -15.28 21.96
N ASN A 181 3.24 -16.27 21.42
CA ASN A 181 4.46 -16.78 22.05
C ASN A 181 5.64 -16.99 21.07
N PRO A 182 6.55 -15.99 20.95
CA PRO A 182 6.44 -14.66 21.53
C PRO A 182 5.38 -13.83 20.82
N ARG A 183 4.94 -12.76 21.50
CA ARG A 183 3.90 -11.87 20.96
C ARG A 183 4.47 -11.01 19.85
N GLU A 184 4.10 -11.30 18.60
CA GLU A 184 4.46 -10.50 17.43
C GLU A 184 3.21 -10.01 16.70
N LEU A 185 3.22 -8.73 16.31
CA LEU A 185 2.17 -8.10 15.50
C LEU A 185 2.74 -7.45 14.24
N ASN A 186 4.06 -7.51 14.12
CA ASN A 186 4.83 -6.85 13.09
C ASN A 186 4.99 -7.80 11.91
N PHE A 187 4.54 -7.36 10.75
CA PHE A 187 4.73 -8.04 9.49
C PHE A 187 5.65 -7.21 8.60
N LEU A 188 6.28 -7.90 7.65
CA LEU A 188 7.08 -7.27 6.62
C LEU A 188 6.45 -7.58 5.27
N ALA A 189 6.02 -6.55 4.54
CA ALA A 189 5.50 -6.66 3.19
C ALA A 189 6.58 -6.21 2.19
N CYS A 190 7.05 -7.13 1.36
CA CYS A 190 8.12 -6.93 0.40
C CYS A 190 7.58 -6.91 -1.03
N ALA A 191 7.96 -5.89 -1.80
CA ALA A 191 7.55 -5.74 -3.18
C ALA A 191 8.04 -6.91 -4.03
N THR A 192 7.17 -7.45 -4.86
CA THR A 192 7.54 -8.45 -5.87
C THR A 192 7.77 -7.78 -7.22
N SER A 193 7.98 -8.59 -8.27
CA SER A 193 7.98 -8.11 -9.66
C SER A 193 6.64 -7.57 -10.13
N ASP A 194 5.53 -7.96 -9.48
CA ASP A 194 4.21 -7.37 -9.71
C ASP A 194 3.96 -6.28 -8.66
N ALA A 195 3.69 -5.06 -9.13
CA ALA A 195 3.46 -3.91 -8.26
C ALA A 195 2.20 -4.05 -7.37
N ASN A 196 1.30 -4.99 -7.70
CA ASN A 196 0.08 -5.25 -6.94
C ASN A 196 0.21 -6.44 -5.99
N ILE A 197 1.35 -7.12 -5.96
CA ILE A 197 1.57 -8.30 -5.12
C ILE A 197 2.80 -8.08 -4.24
N PHE A 198 2.63 -8.33 -2.95
CA PHE A 198 3.69 -8.24 -1.96
C PHE A 198 3.82 -9.56 -1.22
N THR A 199 5.04 -10.08 -1.11
CA THR A 199 5.31 -11.21 -0.23
C THR A 199 5.24 -10.74 1.21
N ILE A 200 4.68 -11.55 2.10
CA ILE A 200 4.53 -11.20 3.51
C ILE A 200 5.28 -12.16 4.43
N TYR A 201 5.95 -11.58 5.43
CA TYR A 201 6.70 -12.28 6.47
C TYR A 201 6.24 -11.83 7.85
N LEU A 202 6.35 -12.69 8.86
CA LEU A 202 6.23 -12.27 10.26
C LEU A 202 7.59 -11.79 10.77
N GLN A 203 7.65 -10.64 11.43
CA GLN A 203 8.90 -9.99 11.79
C GLN A 203 9.13 -10.02 13.30
N TYR A 204 10.17 -10.75 13.74
CA TYR A 204 10.61 -10.82 15.15
C TYR A 204 11.76 -9.85 15.46
N GLY A 205 12.29 -9.17 14.44
CA GLY A 205 13.45 -8.30 14.57
C GLY A 205 13.48 -7.24 13.48
N ASN A 206 14.61 -7.07 12.82
CA ASN A 206 14.84 -5.98 11.87
C ASN A 206 15.56 -6.41 10.58
N ASP A 207 15.83 -7.70 10.39
CA ASP A 207 16.35 -8.19 9.12
C ASP A 207 15.28 -8.03 8.04
N GLN A 208 15.70 -7.87 6.79
CA GLN A 208 14.81 -7.85 5.63
C GLN A 208 15.41 -8.69 4.50
N PRO A 209 14.59 -9.28 3.61
CA PRO A 209 15.07 -9.93 2.41
C PRO A 209 15.96 -9.00 1.57
N SER A 210 17.12 -9.51 1.15
CA SER A 210 18.04 -8.73 0.33
C SER A 210 17.54 -8.58 -1.10
N GLY A 211 17.52 -7.36 -1.62
CA GLY A 211 17.13 -7.08 -3.01
C GLY A 211 15.64 -6.78 -3.22
N GLU A 212 14.83 -6.83 -2.16
CA GLU A 212 13.42 -6.45 -2.17
C GLU A 212 13.21 -5.15 -1.39
N SER A 213 12.27 -4.33 -1.82
CA SER A 213 11.85 -3.15 -1.05
C SER A 213 10.73 -3.56 -0.11
N CYS A 214 11.00 -3.52 1.19
CA CYS A 214 10.06 -3.98 2.19
C CYS A 214 9.59 -2.86 3.13
N SER A 215 8.35 -2.98 3.60
CA SER A 215 7.71 -2.06 4.53
C SER A 215 7.15 -2.82 5.73
N MET A 216 7.26 -2.23 6.92
CA MET A 216 6.64 -2.77 8.13
C MET A 216 5.14 -2.57 8.06
N GLN A 217 4.38 -3.60 8.42
CA GLN A 217 2.93 -3.62 8.37
C GLN A 217 2.36 -4.23 9.65
N SER A 218 1.16 -3.83 10.01
CA SER A 218 0.28 -4.61 10.86
C SER A 218 -0.89 -5.13 10.02
N LEU A 219 -1.36 -6.33 10.34
CA LEU A 219 -2.49 -6.93 9.67
C LEU A 219 -3.72 -6.83 10.56
N HIS A 220 -4.85 -6.45 9.96
CA HIS A 220 -6.10 -6.22 10.67
C HIS A 220 -7.27 -6.89 9.97
N LEU A 221 -8.29 -7.22 10.75
CA LEU A 221 -9.60 -7.51 10.18
C LEU A 221 -10.23 -6.24 9.63
N PRO A 222 -10.98 -6.31 8.52
CA PRO A 222 -11.79 -5.21 8.09
C PRO A 222 -12.83 -4.93 9.17
N CYS A 223 -12.94 -3.66 9.60
CA CYS A 223 -13.99 -3.25 10.52
C CYS A 223 -15.34 -3.72 9.97
N LEU A 224 -16.09 -4.50 10.75
CA LEU A 224 -17.45 -4.90 10.40
C LEU A 224 -18.32 -3.63 10.46
N CYS A 225 -18.61 -3.06 9.30
CA CYS A 225 -19.54 -1.94 9.15
C CYS A 225 -20.98 -2.39 9.37
#